data_AF-A0A2M6GFD4-F1
#
_entry.id   AF-A0A2M6GFD4-F1
#
_cell.length_a   1.000
_cell.length_b   1.000
_cell.length_c   1.000
_cell.angle_alpha   90.00
_cell.angle_beta   90.00
_cell.angle_gamma   90.00
#
_symmetry.space_group_name_H-M   'P 1'
#
loop_
_entity.id
_entity.type
_entity.pdbx_description
1 polymer ?
#
loop_
_entity_poly.entity_id
_entity_poly.type
_entity_poly.pdbx_seq_one_letter_code
_entity_poly.pdbx_strand_id
1 'polypeptide(L)' 'MRVGSGVARQDIIQLISRKKRLSFSHIIAKNSFHKMGFDLLDVVDIILEVERKYKLIIPDEVPLESVDDLVQFLQAKTIS' A
#
# COMPACT_ATOMS: atom_id res chain seq x y z
N MET A 1 8.78 0.23 16.41
CA MET A 1 7.72 1.23 16.14
C MET A 1 6.42 0.45 15.92
N ARG A 2 5.46 0.48 16.85
CA ARG A 2 4.16 -0.21 16.65
C ARG A 2 3.32 0.63 15.69
N VAL A 3 3.18 0.21 14.45
CA VAL A 3 2.28 0.88 13.50
C VAL A 3 0.88 0.28 13.68
N GLY A 4 -0.05 1.06 14.23
CA GLY A 4 -1.46 0.64 14.32
C GLY A 4 -2.10 0.48 12.94
N SER A 5 -3.06 -0.42 12.79
CA SER A 5 -3.75 -0.72 11.52
C SER A 5 -4.26 0.53 10.80
N GLY A 6 -4.90 1.43 11.54
CA GLY A 6 -5.42 2.69 11.01
C GLY A 6 -4.31 3.63 10.51
N VAL A 7 -3.17 3.67 11.21
CA VAL A 7 -2.04 4.55 10.86
C VAL A 7 -1.34 4.04 9.59
N ALA A 8 -1.06 2.73 9.50
CA ALA A 8 -0.48 2.13 8.30
C ALA A 8 -1.37 2.37 7.07
N ARG A 9 -2.68 2.19 7.24
CA ARG A 9 -3.65 2.37 6.15
C ARG A 9 -3.70 3.82 5.68
N GLN A 10 -3.81 4.77 6.60
CA GLN A 10 -3.81 6.20 6.27
C GLN A 10 -2.52 6.61 5.56
N ASP A 11 -1.39 6.09 6.03
CA ASP A 11 -0.07 6.35 5.46
C ASP A 11 0.05 5.85 4.02
N ILE A 12 -0.40 4.62 3.75
CA ILE A 12 -0.40 4.04 2.40
C ILE A 12 -1.36 4.81 1.48
N ILE A 13 -2.57 5.13 1.94
CA ILE A 13 -3.52 5.92 1.15
C ILE A 13 -2.93 7.30 0.81
N GLN A 14 -2.28 7.96 1.76
CA GLN A 14 -1.64 9.26 1.53
C GLN A 14 -0.47 9.15 0.53
N LEU A 15 0.30 8.07 0.58
CA LEU A 15 1.36 7.78 -0.38
C LEU A 15 0.80 7.62 -1.80
N ILE A 16 -0.24 6.78 -1.96
CA ILE A 16 -0.89 6.53 -3.25
C ILE A 16 -1.52 7.81 -3.80
N SER A 17 -2.25 8.55 -2.96
CA SER A 17 -2.87 9.82 -3.32
C SER A 17 -1.86 10.81 -3.89
N ARG A 18 -0.70 10.96 -3.24
CA ARG A 18 0.38 11.86 -3.71
C ARG A 18 0.98 11.40 -5.04
N LYS A 19 1.31 10.11 -5.18
CA LYS A 19 1.96 9.59 -6.40
C LYS A 19 1.04 9.61 -7.60
N LYS A 20 -0.19 9.13 -7.45
CA LYS A 20 -1.14 8.94 -8.56
C LYS A 20 -2.10 10.11 -8.73
N ARG A 21 -1.97 11.16 -7.91
CA ARG A 21 -2.86 12.34 -7.91
C ARG A 21 -4.34 11.98 -7.78
N LEU A 22 -4.62 10.87 -7.10
CA LEU A 22 -5.97 10.39 -6.83
C LEU A 22 -6.50 10.99 -5.53
N SER A 23 -7.80 11.25 -5.48
CA SER A 23 -8.45 11.67 -4.25
C SER A 23 -8.55 10.51 -3.26
N PHE A 24 -8.49 10.82 -1.96
CA PHE A 24 -8.69 9.83 -0.90
C PHE A 24 -10.00 9.08 -1.05
N SER A 25 -11.07 9.79 -1.42
CA SER A 25 -12.40 9.19 -1.66
C SER A 25 -12.37 8.17 -2.78
N HIS A 26 -11.62 8.42 -3.86
CA HIS A 26 -11.47 7.47 -4.95
C HIS A 26 -10.72 6.20 -4.50
N ILE A 27 -9.64 6.36 -3.74
CA ILE A 27 -8.84 5.24 -3.23
C ILE A 27 -9.63 4.43 -2.19
N ILE A 28 -10.38 5.09 -1.30
CA ILE A 28 -11.18 4.40 -0.27
C ILE A 28 -12.37 3.64 -0.89
N ALA A 29 -13.00 4.21 -1.92
CA ALA A 29 -14.15 3.61 -2.58
C ALA A 29 -13.81 2.36 -3.42
N LYS A 30 -12.53 2.20 -3.79
CA LYS A 30 -12.05 1.07 -4.59
C LYS A 30 -11.25 0.11 -3.70
N ASN A 31 -11.64 -1.16 -3.71
CA ASN A 31 -11.01 -2.18 -2.86
C ASN A 31 -9.81 -2.89 -3.52
N SER A 32 -9.37 -2.47 -4.71
CA SER A 32 -8.23 -3.07 -5.41
C SER A 32 -7.58 -2.06 -6.36
N PHE A 33 -6.28 -2.24 -6.61
CA PHE A 33 -5.48 -1.42 -7.53
C PHE A 33 -6.01 -1.47 -8.96
N HIS A 34 -6.41 -2.66 -9.43
CA HIS A 34 -7.02 -2.80 -10.75
C HIS A 34 -8.28 -1.92 -10.91
N LYS A 35 -9.15 -1.86 -9.89
CA LYS A 35 -10.35 -1.00 -9.93
C LYS A 35 -10.04 0.49 -9.78
N MET A 36 -8.83 0.85 -9.35
CA MET A 36 -8.30 2.22 -9.37
C MET A 36 -7.68 2.58 -10.73
N GLY A 37 -7.63 1.62 -11.67
CA GLY A 37 -7.00 1.80 -12.99
C GLY A 37 -5.47 1.72 -12.95
N PHE A 38 -4.90 1.11 -11.91
CA PHE A 38 -3.45 0.93 -11.81
C PHE A 38 -3.00 -0.21 -12.71
N ASP A 39 -1.94 0.04 -13.47
CA ASP A 39 -1.22 -1.00 -14.18
C ASP A 39 -0.14 -1.65 -13.29
N LEU A 40 0.62 -2.59 -13.86
CA LEU A 40 1.67 -3.30 -13.12
C LEU A 40 2.78 -2.34 -12.65
N LEU A 41 3.17 -1.37 -13.48
CA LEU A 41 4.23 -0.42 -13.13
C LEU A 41 3.78 0.47 -11.98
N ASP A 42 2.50 0.85 -11.96
CA ASP A 42 1.90 1.60 -10.87
C ASP A 42 1.96 0.85 -9.53
N VAL A 43 1.68 -0.45 -9.54
CA VAL A 43 1.73 -1.29 -8.33
C VAL A 43 3.18 -1.48 -7.86
N VAL A 44 4.11 -1.75 -8.78
CA VAL A 44 5.55 -1.86 -8.46
C VAL A 44 6.07 -0.55 -7.85
N ASP A 45 5.68 0.59 -8.40
CA ASP A 45 6.04 1.91 -7.88
C ASP A 45 5.53 2.16 -6.46
N ILE A 46 4.39 1.58 -6.08
CA ILE A 46 3.83 1.68 -4.73
C ILE A 46 4.61 0.77 -3.78
N ILE A 47 4.90 -0.46 -4.21
CA ILE A 47 5.67 -1.44 -3.44
C ILE A 47 7.04 -0.86 -3.06
N LEU A 48 7.79 -0.37 -4.04
CA LEU A 48 9.13 0.21 -3.82
C LEU A 48 9.12 1.38 -2.81
N GLU A 49 8.07 2.18 -2.82
CA GLU A 49 7.93 3.29 -1.86
C GLU A 49 7.58 2.80 -0.45
N VAL A 50 6.74 1.78 -0.34
CA VAL A 50 6.41 1.13 0.93
C VAL A 50 7.67 0.51 1.52
N GLU A 51 8.42 -0.27 0.75
CA GLU A 51 9.72 -0.83 1.15
C GLU A 51 10.68 0.24 1.66
N ARG A 52 10.85 1.33 0.88
CA ARG A 52 11.73 2.45 1.24
C ARG A 52 11.31 3.14 2.53
N LYS A 53 9.99 3.32 2.75
CA LYS A 53 9.42 3.99 3.92
C LYS A 53 9.51 3.13 5.18
N TYR A 54 9.16 1.86 5.08
CA TYR A 54 9.11 0.93 6.22
C TYR A 54 10.41 0.15 6.43
N LYS A 55 11.43 0.35 5.57
CA LYS A 55 12.74 -0.30 5.65
C LYS A 55 12.63 -1.84 5.68
N LEU A 56 11.84 -2.37 4.76
CA LEU A 56 11.58 -3.80 4.59
C LEU A 56 11.59 -4.18 3.12
N ILE A 57 11.53 -5.49 2.85
CA ILE A 57 11.41 -6.07 1.52
C ILE A 57 10.08 -6.83 1.44
N ILE A 58 9.33 -6.59 0.38
CA ILE A 58 8.13 -7.35 0.02
C ILE A 58 8.57 -8.36 -1.05
N PRO A 59 8.50 -9.68 -0.78
CA PRO A 59 8.83 -10.69 -1.78
C PRO A 59 7.88 -10.63 -2.99
N ASP A 60 8.41 -10.89 -4.19
CA ASP A 60 7.67 -10.83 -5.46
C ASP A 60 6.52 -11.86 -5.52
N GLU A 61 6.62 -12.95 -4.76
CA GLU A 61 5.59 -13.98 -4.67
C GLU A 61 4.36 -13.56 -3.83
N VAL A 62 4.40 -12.41 -3.15
CA VAL A 62 3.27 -11.92 -2.35
C VAL A 62 2.25 -11.25 -3.28
N PRO A 63 1.04 -11.82 -3.46
CA PRO A 63 0.02 -11.20 -4.28
C PRO A 63 -0.51 -9.94 -3.59
N LEU A 64 -0.22 -8.77 -4.15
CA LEU A 64 -0.69 -7.48 -3.66
C LEU A 64 -1.70 -6.89 -4.63
N GLU A 65 -2.98 -7.03 -4.30
CA GLU A 65 -4.07 -6.56 -5.15
C GLU A 65 -4.73 -5.28 -4.61
N SER A 66 -4.48 -4.94 -3.35
CA SER A 66 -5.14 -3.85 -2.65
C SER A 66 -4.27 -3.14 -1.60
N VAL A 67 -4.77 -1.99 -1.13
CA VAL A 67 -4.21 -1.27 0.02
C VAL A 67 -4.25 -2.12 1.30
N ASP A 68 -5.30 -2.91 1.48
CA ASP A 68 -5.48 -3.70 2.69
C ASP A 68 -4.48 -4.87 2.73
N ASP A 69 -4.10 -5.42 1.58
CA ASP A 69 -3.04 -6.46 1.50
C ASP A 69 -1.69 -5.90 1.95
N LEU A 70 -1.34 -4.69 1.51
CA LEU A 70 -0.14 -3.99 1.98
C LEU A 70 -0.19 -3.76 3.50
N VAL A 71 -1.32 -3.30 4.03
CA VAL A 71 -1.49 -3.07 5.48
C VAL A 71 -1.31 -4.38 6.27
N GLN A 72 -1.94 -5.46 5.81
CA GLN A 72 -1.82 -6.78 6.45
C GLN A 72 -0.39 -7.29 6.42
N PHE A 73 0.32 -7.15 5.30
CA PHE A 73 1.72 -7.53 5.18
C PHE A 73 2.60 -6.74 6.17
N LEU A 74 2.43 -5.42 6.22
CA LEU A 74 3.17 -4.55 7.15
C LEU A 74 2.94 -4.94 8.60
N GLN A 75 1.71 -5.29 8.97
CA GLN A 75 1.40 -5.74 10.32
C GLN A 75 2.09 -7.05 10.66
N ALA A 76 2.04 -8.04 9.76
CA ALA A 76 2.69 -9.33 9.97
C ALA A 76 4.20 -9.17 10.18
N LYS A 77 4.85 -8.21 9.49
CA LYS A 77 6.29 -7.96 9.61
C LYS A 77 6.70 -7.04 10.76
N THR A 78 5.82 -6.13 11.20
CA THR A 78 6.13 -5.16 12.28
C THR A 78 5.84 -5.69 13.68
N ILE A 79 5.09 -6.81 13.79
CA ILE A 79 4.75 -7.45 15.07
C ILE A 79 5.83 -8.49 15.50
N SER A 80 6.86 -8.75 14.68
CA SER A 80 8.02 -9.57 15.06
C SER A 80 9.16 -8.74 15.67
#